data_AF-F3YU08-F1
#
_entry.id   AF-F3YU08-F1
#
_cell.length_a   1.000
_cell.length_b   1.000
_cell.length_c   1.000
_cell.angle_alpha   90.00
_cell.angle_beta   90.00
_cell.angle_gamma   90.00
#
_symmetry.space_group_name_H-M   'P 1'
#
loop_
_entity.id
_entity.type
_entity.pdbx_description
1 polymer ?
#
loop_
_entity_poly.entity_id
_entity_poly.type
_entity_poly.pdbx_seq_one_letter_code
_entity_poly.pdbx_strand_id
1 'polypeptide(L)'
;MPKRFANDLLYAECSRCGQPVLLEPDQTADIILWSGLNPLQLDLSCMILSDGCPLCDPEEEYFPTHIVRLKLEAAHATGHPLR
;
A
#
# COMPACT_ATOMS: atom_id res chain seq x y z
N MET A 1 -14.77 3.30 -25.17
CA MET A 1 -15.11 4.22 -24.06
C MET A 1 -13.88 4.31 -23.17
N PRO A 2 -13.37 5.50 -22.79
CA PRO A 2 -12.22 5.56 -21.90
C PRO A 2 -12.62 4.95 -20.56
N LYS A 3 -11.84 3.96 -20.09
CA LYS A 3 -12.04 3.31 -18.79
C LYS A 3 -11.97 4.45 -17.77
N ARG A 4 -13.10 4.74 -17.12
CA ARG A 4 -13.19 5.75 -16.08
C ARG A 4 -12.17 5.30 -15.03
N PHE A 5 -11.08 6.04 -14.84
CA PHE A 5 -10.14 5.76 -13.76
C PHE A 5 -10.96 5.81 -12.49
N ALA A 6 -11.17 4.64 -11.89
CA ALA A 6 -11.77 4.55 -10.59
C ALA A 6 -10.78 5.27 -9.65
N ASN A 7 -11.25 6.28 -8.90
CA ASN A 7 -10.42 7.05 -7.96
C ASN A 7 -9.94 6.18 -6.76
N ASP A 8 -10.29 4.92 -6.80
CA ASP A 8 -10.08 3.81 -5.89
C ASP A 8 -8.90 2.91 -6.31
N LEU A 9 -8.19 3.28 -7.39
CA LEU A 9 -6.87 2.72 -7.71
C LEU A 9 -5.88 3.11 -6.59
N LEU A 10 -5.78 2.24 -5.58
CA LEU A 10 -4.92 2.44 -4.43
C LEU A 10 -3.60 1.70 -4.65
N TYR A 11 -2.53 2.43 -4.40
CA TYR A 11 -1.16 1.94 -4.44
C TYR A 11 -0.92 1.01 -3.24
N ALA A 12 -0.40 -0.19 -3.51
CA ALA A 12 0.23 -1.03 -2.50
C ALA A 12 1.74 -1.05 -2.71
N GLU A 13 2.50 -1.24 -1.63
CA GLU A 13 3.96 -1.43 -1.72
C GLU A 13 4.31 -2.89 -1.48
N CYS A 14 5.23 -3.43 -2.28
CA CYS A 14 5.82 -4.74 -2.00
C CYS A 14 6.70 -4.66 -0.74
N SER A 15 6.32 -5.38 0.31
CA SER A 15 7.08 -5.43 1.57
C SER A 15 8.49 -6.03 1.44
N ARG A 16 8.79 -6.70 0.33
CA ARG A 16 10.10 -7.34 0.08
C ARG A 16 11.09 -6.43 -0.67
N CYS A 17 10.62 -5.66 -1.65
CA CYS A 17 11.50 -4.87 -2.54
C CYS A 17 11.12 -3.39 -2.67
N GLY A 18 10.03 -2.96 -2.04
CA GLY A 18 9.55 -1.56 -2.10
C GLY A 18 8.93 -1.17 -3.45
N GLN A 19 8.78 -2.09 -4.40
CA GLN A 19 8.19 -1.77 -5.70
C GLN A 19 6.69 -1.49 -5.58
N PRO A 20 6.16 -0.56 -6.37
CA PRO A 20 4.73 -0.34 -6.50
C PRO A 20 4.01 -1.60 -6.99
N VAL A 21 2.93 -1.96 -6.32
CA VAL A 21 1.96 -2.96 -6.77
C VAL A 21 0.65 -2.24 -7.06
N LEU A 22 0.20 -2.34 -8.30
CA LEU A 22 -1.09 -1.80 -8.71
C LEU A 22 -2.19 -2.77 -8.33
N LEU A 23 -3.15 -2.29 -7.55
CA LEU A 23 -4.37 -3.02 -7.25
C LEU A 23 -5.43 -2.67 -8.29
N GLU A 24 -6.18 -3.68 -8.71
CA GLU A 24 -7.39 -3.46 -9.51
C GLU A 24 -8.45 -2.74 -8.65
N PRO A 25 -9.34 -1.93 -9.26
CA PRO A 25 -10.30 -1.08 -8.53
C PRO A 25 -11.09 -1.78 -7.42
N ASP A 26 -11.53 -3.02 -7.66
CA ASP A 26 -12.37 -3.76 -6.73
C ASP A 26 -11.58 -4.39 -5.56
N GLN A 27 -10.27 -4.60 -5.75
CA GLN A 27 -9.44 -5.29 -4.75
C GLN A 27 -9.29 -4.46 -3.46
N THR A 28 -9.29 -3.13 -3.57
CA THR A 28 -9.11 -2.29 -2.38
C THR A 28 -10.29 -2.40 -1.42
N ALA A 29 -11.53 -2.37 -1.95
CA ALA A 29 -12.73 -2.50 -1.13
C ALA A 29 -12.74 -3.85 -0.40
N ASP A 30 -12.33 -4.93 -1.09
CA ASP A 30 -12.21 -6.26 -0.52
C ASP A 30 -11.14 -6.32 0.57
N ILE A 31 -9.97 -5.71 0.36
CA ILE A 31 -8.89 -5.65 1.36
C ILE A 31 -9.35 -4.93 2.63
N ILE A 32 -10.03 -3.79 2.51
CA ILE A 32 -10.57 -3.06 3.66
C ILE A 32 -11.59 -3.93 4.40
N LEU A 33 -12.51 -4.56 3.67
CA LEU A 33 -13.53 -5.44 4.25
C LEU A 33 -12.92 -6.63 4.99
N TRP A 34 -11.92 -7.30 4.39
CA TRP A 34 -11.27 -8.48 4.95
C TRP A 34 -10.30 -8.14 6.09
N SER A 35 -9.77 -6.92 6.15
CA SER A 35 -8.89 -6.48 7.24
C SER A 35 -9.59 -6.41 8.60
N GLY A 36 -10.92 -6.39 8.62
CA GLY A 36 -11.71 -6.17 9.85
C GLY A 36 -11.57 -4.76 10.43
N LEU A 37 -10.91 -3.84 9.71
CA LEU A 37 -10.78 -2.45 10.13
C LEU A 37 -12.10 -1.70 9.92
N ASN A 38 -12.42 -0.80 10.84
CA ASN A 38 -13.47 0.18 10.60
C ASN A 38 -12.96 1.17 9.52
N PRO A 39 -13.64 1.33 8.37
CA PRO A 39 -13.21 2.25 7.32
C PRO A 39 -13.02 3.70 7.81
N LEU A 40 -13.76 4.12 8.84
CA LEU A 40 -13.62 5.45 9.45
C LEU A 40 -12.32 5.65 10.23
N GLN A 41 -11.58 4.57 10.51
CA GLN A 41 -10.27 4.61 11.16
C GLN A 41 -9.11 4.66 10.15
N LEU A 42 -9.39 4.55 8.86
CA LEU A 42 -8.38 4.69 7.82
C LEU A 42 -8.07 6.18 7.64
N ASP A 43 -6.79 6.52 7.77
CA ASP A 43 -6.28 7.87 7.55
C ASP A 43 -4.96 7.80 6.76
N LEU A 44 -4.31 8.95 6.56
CA LEU A 44 -3.08 9.06 5.77
C LEU A 44 -1.86 8.34 6.38
N SER A 45 -1.95 7.83 7.61
CA SER A 45 -0.93 6.97 8.20
C SER A 45 -1.14 5.49 7.87
N CYS A 46 -2.25 5.10 7.24
CA CYS A 46 -2.47 3.74 6.77
C CYS A 46 -1.86 3.53 5.39
N MET A 47 -1.25 2.37 5.18
CA MET A 47 -0.67 1.96 3.90
C MET A 47 -1.06 0.50 3.60
N ILE A 48 -1.26 0.18 2.32
CA ILE A 48 -1.47 -1.20 1.88
C ILE A 48 -0.12 -1.79 1.53
N LEU A 49 0.20 -2.95 2.09
CA LEU A 49 1.38 -3.74 1.77
C LEU A 49 0.97 -5.03 1.06
N SER A 50 1.76 -5.41 0.06
CA SER A 50 1.74 -6.73 -0.58
C SER A 50 2.91 -7.56 -0.05
N ASP A 51 2.66 -8.82 0.35
CA ASP A 51 3.71 -9.78 0.70
C ASP A 51 4.31 -10.41 -0.56
N GLY A 52 5.08 -9.60 -1.28
CA GLY A 52 5.67 -9.97 -2.56
C GLY A 52 5.04 -9.24 -3.74
N CYS A 53 5.62 -9.47 -4.91
CA CYS A 53 5.15 -8.97 -6.19
C CYS A 53 5.74 -9.83 -7.32
N PRO A 54 5.23 -9.71 -8.56
CA PRO A 54 5.73 -10.48 -9.71
C PRO A 54 7.23 -10.28 -10.03
N LEU A 55 7.85 -9.21 -9.50
CA LEU A 55 9.30 -9.00 -9.63
C LEU A 55 10.10 -9.80 -8.59
N CYS A 56 9.54 -10.01 -7.40
CA CYS A 56 10.17 -10.84 -6.36
C CYS A 56 9.94 -12.33 -6.60
N ASP A 57 8.76 -12.69 -7.11
CA ASP A 57 8.36 -14.08 -7.32
C ASP A 57 7.52 -14.18 -8.60
N PRO A 58 8.15 -14.38 -9.78
CA PRO A 58 7.45 -14.38 -11.07
C PRO A 58 6.50 -15.57 -11.29
N GLU A 59 6.63 -16.62 -10.48
CA GLU A 59 5.82 -17.85 -10.60
C GLU A 59 4.55 -17.78 -9.74
N GLU A 60 4.48 -16.84 -8.81
CA GLU A 60 3.32 -16.63 -7.93
C GLU A 60 2.31 -15.66 -8.58
N GLU A 61 1.04 -16.07 -8.58
CA GLU A 61 -0.06 -15.27 -9.13
C GLU A 61 -0.76 -14.44 -8.05
N TYR A 62 -0.66 -14.85 -6.79
CA TYR A 62 -1.37 -14.23 -5.68
C TYR A 62 -0.45 -13.83 -4.53
N PHE A 63 -0.43 -12.54 -4.22
CA PHE A 63 0.31 -12.00 -3.09
C PHE A 63 -0.66 -11.54 -2.00
N PRO A 64 -0.55 -12.06 -0.76
CA PRO A 64 -1.36 -11.57 0.35
C PRO A 64 -1.16 -10.07 0.57
N THR A 65 -2.25 -9.34 0.76
CA THR A 65 -2.21 -7.90 1.02
C THR A 65 -2.78 -7.58 2.39
N HIS A 66 -2.22 -6.56 3.04
CA HIS A 66 -2.62 -6.16 4.38
C HIS A 66 -2.48 -4.66 4.58
N ILE A 67 -3.32 -4.08 5.43
CA ILE A 67 -3.26 -2.67 5.80
C ILE A 67 -2.38 -2.55 7.05
N VAL A 68 -1.32 -1.74 6.96
CA VAL A 68 -0.48 -1.37 8.09
C VAL A 68 -0.67 0.09 8.45
N ARG A 69 -0.38 0.43 9.70
CA ARG A 69 -0.28 1.83 10.14
C ARG A 69 1.18 2.21 10.32
N LEU A 70 1.60 3.22 9.58
CA LEU A 70 2.91 3.82 9.68
C LEU A 70 3.01 4.57 11.00
N LYS A 71 4.06 4.27 11.78
CA LYS A 71 4.51 5.19 12.81
C LYS A 71 5.32 6.26 12.10
N LEU A 72 4.88 7.51 12.21
CA LEU A 72 5.73 8.63 11.83
C LEU A 72 6.93 8.61 12.78
N GLU A 73 8.08 8.13 12.31
CA GLU A 73 9.31 8.47 13.01
C GLU A 73 9.46 9.99 12.87
N ALA A 74 9.59 10.69 14.00
CA ALA A 74 9.89 12.11 13.98
C ALA A 74 11.17 12.25 13.15
N ALA A 75 11.02 12.72 11.91
CA ALA A 75 12.13 13.00 11.03
C ALA A 75 13.15 13.77 11.86
N HIS A 76 14.36 13.24 11.96
CA HIS A 76 15.47 13.83 12.69
C HIS A 76 15.51 15.34 12.41
N ALA A 77 15.00 16.13 13.35
CA ALA A 77 15.25 17.56 13.44
C ALA A 77 16.68 17.74 13.97
N THR A 78 17.65 17.20 13.24
CA THR A 78 19.06 17.55 13.41
C THR A 78 19.50 18.11 12.08
N GLY A 79 19.23 19.40 11.93
CA GLY A 79 19.90 20.21 10.92
C GLY A 79 21.40 20.01 11.03
N HIS A 80 22.00 19.48 9.98
CA HIS A 80 23.41 19.66 9.72
C HIS A 80 23.51 20.73 8.63
N PRO A 81 24.19 21.86 8.88
CA PRO A 81 24.38 22.86 7.83
C PRO A 81 25.22 22.23 6.72
N LEU A 82 24.76 22.39 5.48
CA LEU A 82 25.56 22.11 4.30
C LEU A 82 26.87 22.92 4.43
N ARG A 83 27.99 22.21 4.54
CA ARG A 83 29.33 22.76 4.38
C ARG A 83 29.76 22.61 2.93
#